data_AF-A0AAU7YCP0-F1
#
_entry.id   AF-A0AAU7YCP0-F1
#
_cell.length_a   1.000
_cell.length_b   1.000
_cell.length_c   1.000
_cell.angle_alpha   90.00
_cell.angle_beta   90.00
_cell.angle_gamma   90.00
#
_symmetry.space_group_name_H-M   'P 1'
#
loop_
_entity.id
_entity.type
_entity.pdbx_description
1 polymer ?
#
loop_
_entity_poly.entity_id
_entity_poly.type
_entity_poly.pdbx_seq_one_letter_code
_entity_poly.pdbx_strand_id
1 'polypeptide(L)'
;DSTCRMVKLYDGGASFMKYPEVVSNFKVHDKEILGLNDSPNFVRDYYSYNSATIAGDCGAPLFVVNPQAKGKIIGIHNAGRVKENIGFAQSITKEMLEEAIKTFDQQSVMADMQGDFKANLDESPLPNTIPLGVVQRVNSPVHTSLSKSLLYGAFPIKKAPAKLTPSAELLVKNGLKMTAPTKYLDESLLDICQHNIENKT
;
A
#
# COMPACT_ATOMS: atom_id res chain seq x y z
N ASP A 1 14.55 15.67 19.15
CA ASP A 1 14.59 14.20 19.14
C ASP A 1 13.44 13.62 18.34
N SER A 2 13.75 12.99 17.20
CA SER A 2 12.77 12.38 16.33
C SER A 2 12.67 10.89 16.66
N THR A 3 11.46 10.42 16.98
CA THR A 3 11.17 9.00 17.24
C THR A 3 10.71 8.32 15.96
N CYS A 4 11.13 7.08 15.77
CA CYS A 4 10.77 6.19 14.68
C CYS A 4 10.15 4.89 15.22
N ARG A 5 9.59 4.08 14.33
CA ARG A 5 8.95 2.80 14.62
C ARG A 5 9.28 1.81 13.52
N MET A 6 9.74 0.62 13.87
CA MET A 6 9.92 -0.48 12.90
C MET A 6 8.74 -1.45 12.99
N VAL A 7 8.26 -1.91 11.83
CA VAL A 7 7.18 -2.90 11.74
C VAL A 7 7.76 -4.23 11.28
N LYS A 8 7.78 -5.22 12.18
CA LYS A 8 8.23 -6.58 11.88
C LYS A 8 7.05 -7.45 11.46
N LEU A 9 7.24 -8.27 10.44
CA LEU A 9 6.26 -9.25 9.96
C LEU A 9 6.85 -10.65 10.18
N TYR A 10 6.13 -11.53 10.88
CA TYR A 10 6.51 -12.94 11.07
C TYR A 10 5.44 -13.83 10.44
N ASP A 11 5.86 -14.92 9.78
CA ASP A 11 4.94 -15.86 9.12
C ASP A 11 4.12 -16.66 10.13
N GLY A 12 2.81 -16.37 10.15
CA GLY A 12 1.80 -17.06 10.96
C GLY A 12 0.37 -16.60 10.70
N GLY A 13 0.09 -16.00 9.54
CA GLY A 13 -1.12 -15.21 9.29
C GLY A 13 -0.90 -13.74 9.62
N ALA A 14 -1.76 -12.85 9.12
CA ALA A 14 -1.67 -11.41 9.34
C ALA A 14 -1.96 -11.05 10.82
N SER A 15 -1.07 -11.44 11.73
CA SER A 15 -0.98 -10.81 13.04
C SER A 15 -0.21 -9.52 12.85
N PHE A 16 -0.94 -8.41 12.70
CA PHE A 16 -0.36 -7.11 13.00
C PHE A 16 0.26 -7.21 14.38
N MET A 17 1.58 -7.09 14.47
CA MET A 17 2.26 -7.03 15.76
C MET A 17 1.58 -5.92 16.57
N LYS A 18 1.16 -6.27 17.78
CA LYS A 18 0.29 -5.43 18.62
C LYS A 18 0.90 -4.05 18.93
N TYR A 19 2.23 -3.92 18.79
CA TYR A 19 2.97 -2.68 19.00
C TYR A 19 4.18 -2.61 18.06
N PRO A 20 4.30 -1.59 17.20
CA PRO A 20 5.56 -1.28 16.52
C PRO A 20 6.65 -0.90 17.55
N GLU A 21 7.86 -1.43 17.39
CA GLU A 21 8.98 -1.11 18.28
C GLU A 21 9.37 0.36 18.08
N VAL A 22 9.26 1.16 19.14
CA VAL A 22 9.64 2.58 19.10
C VAL A 22 11.14 2.67 19.15
N VAL A 23 11.73 3.23 18.11
CA VAL A 23 13.16 3.48 18.05
C VAL A 23 13.45 4.97 18.03
N SER A 24 14.23 5.45 18.99
CA SER A 24 14.66 6.84 19.06
C SER A 24 16.07 7.01 18.49
N ASN A 25 16.39 8.23 18.05
CA ASN A 25 17.74 8.67 17.69
C ASN A 25 18.34 7.95 16.47
N PHE A 26 17.85 8.28 15.29
CA PHE A 26 18.49 7.87 14.03
C PHE A 26 19.51 8.90 13.57
N LYS A 27 20.63 8.41 13.02
CA LYS A 27 21.65 9.23 12.37
C LYS A 27 21.88 8.69 10.97
N VAL A 28 22.02 9.60 10.01
CA VAL A 28 22.44 9.27 8.64
C VAL A 28 23.95 9.15 8.66
N HIS A 29 24.46 8.01 8.19
CA HIS A 29 25.88 7.76 8.10
C HIS A 29 26.22 7.12 6.75
N ASP A 30 27.39 7.47 6.23
CA ASP A 30 28.13 6.63 5.29
C ASP A 30 29.18 5.86 6.08
N LYS A 31 29.01 4.53 6.18
CA LYS A 31 29.98 3.69 6.86
C LYS A 31 29.96 2.29 6.31
N GLU A 32 31.14 1.69 6.26
CA GLU A 32 31.31 0.26 6.09
C GLU A 32 30.65 -0.47 7.27
N ILE A 33 29.74 -1.40 6.95
CA ILE A 33 29.16 -2.32 7.92
C ILE A 33 29.70 -3.73 7.65
N LEU A 34 30.07 -4.42 8.72
CA LEU A 34 30.50 -5.82 8.63
C LEU A 34 29.27 -6.69 8.35
N GLY A 35 29.32 -7.46 7.25
CA GLY A 35 28.32 -8.46 6.92
C GLY A 35 28.39 -9.69 7.82
N LEU A 36 27.47 -10.63 7.60
CA LEU A 36 27.37 -11.91 8.33
C LEU A 36 28.63 -12.79 8.26
N ASN A 37 29.58 -12.50 7.36
CA ASN A 37 30.82 -13.26 7.14
C ASN A 37 32.10 -12.42 7.30
N ASP A 38 32.06 -11.32 8.06
CA ASP A 38 33.14 -10.31 8.13
C ASP A 38 33.52 -9.70 6.76
N SER A 39 32.70 -9.93 5.73
CA SER A 39 32.84 -9.28 4.44
C SER A 39 32.44 -7.81 4.59
N PRO A 40 33.27 -6.87 4.13
CA PRO A 40 32.92 -5.46 4.15
C PRO A 40 31.75 -5.20 3.21
N ASN A 41 30.63 -4.73 3.75
CA ASN A 41 29.50 -4.24 2.96
C ASN A 41 29.40 -2.73 3.12
N PHE A 42 29.40 -2.02 1.99
CA PHE A 42 29.19 -0.58 1.97
C PHE A 42 27.70 -0.30 1.90
N VAL A 43 27.15 0.30 2.96
CA VAL A 43 25.80 0.85 2.95
C VAL A 43 25.92 2.36 2.98
N ARG A 44 25.36 2.99 1.94
CA ARG A 44 25.29 4.46 1.79
C ARG A 44 23.99 4.96 2.37
N ASP A 45 24.00 6.13 3.00
CA ASP A 45 22.80 6.81 3.49
C ASP A 45 21.87 5.87 4.28
N TYR A 46 22.34 5.33 5.41
CA TYR A 46 21.51 4.46 6.25
C TYR A 46 21.13 5.11 7.58
N TYR A 47 20.02 4.65 8.15
CA TYR A 47 19.60 4.94 9.50
C TYR A 47 20.06 3.84 10.45
N SER A 48 20.77 4.20 11.50
CA SER A 48 20.98 3.32 12.66
C SER A 48 19.96 3.59 13.75
N TYR A 49 19.54 2.57 14.48
CA TYR A 49 18.46 2.69 15.46
C TYR A 49 18.56 1.58 16.52
N ASN A 50 18.20 1.88 17.77
CA ASN A 50 18.29 0.92 18.88
C ASN A 50 17.12 -0.07 18.86
N SER A 51 17.35 -1.30 18.41
CA SER A 51 16.32 -2.34 18.31
C SER A 51 16.97 -3.73 18.29
N ALA A 52 16.31 -4.67 18.95
CA ALA A 52 16.69 -6.08 18.93
C ALA A 52 16.16 -6.72 17.65
N THR A 53 16.89 -6.57 16.53
CA THR A 53 16.52 -7.22 15.27
C THR A 53 17.01 -8.67 15.24
N ILE A 54 16.25 -9.54 14.59
CA ILE A 54 16.60 -10.95 14.38
C ILE A 54 16.64 -11.26 12.87
N ALA A 55 17.29 -12.37 12.51
CA ALA A 55 17.23 -12.88 11.15
C ALA A 55 15.76 -13.09 10.74
N GLY A 56 15.37 -12.53 9.59
CA GLY A 56 13.99 -12.52 9.11
C GLY A 56 13.29 -11.16 9.24
N ASP A 57 13.82 -10.21 10.03
CA ASP A 57 13.23 -8.86 10.10
C ASP A 57 13.50 -8.03 8.83
N CYS A 58 14.45 -8.45 7.97
CA CYS A 58 14.86 -7.71 6.76
C CYS A 58 13.66 -7.41 5.85
N GLY A 59 13.61 -6.21 5.28
CA GLY A 59 12.45 -5.73 4.51
C GLY A 59 11.43 -4.95 5.35
N ALA A 60 11.51 -5.00 6.68
CA ALA A 60 10.64 -4.23 7.56
C ALA A 60 10.75 -2.71 7.31
N PRO A 61 9.64 -1.99 7.05
CA PRO A 61 9.68 -0.55 6.90
C PRO A 61 9.94 0.16 8.25
N LEU A 62 10.73 1.23 8.17
CA LEU A 62 11.04 2.15 9.26
C LEU A 62 10.22 3.44 9.09
N PHE A 63 9.41 3.78 10.10
CA PHE A 63 8.53 4.94 10.08
C PHE A 63 8.93 6.01 11.08
N VAL A 64 8.72 7.29 10.78
CA VAL A 64 8.82 8.40 11.73
C VAL A 64 7.49 8.62 12.46
N VAL A 65 7.53 8.74 13.78
CA VAL A 65 6.38 8.99 14.66
C VAL A 65 6.32 10.46 15.05
N ASN A 66 6.38 11.34 14.06
CA ASN A 66 6.22 12.77 14.24
C ASN A 66 4.97 13.21 13.46
N PRO A 67 3.91 13.69 14.11
CA PRO A 67 2.70 14.17 13.43
C PRO A 67 3.01 15.24 12.37
N GLN A 68 4.01 16.09 12.62
CA GLN A 68 4.40 17.20 11.74
C GLN A 68 5.26 16.76 10.53
N ALA A 69 5.82 15.55 10.54
CA ALA A 69 6.64 15.07 9.43
C ALA A 69 5.77 14.73 8.21
N LYS A 70 6.12 15.29 7.04
CA LYS A 70 5.59 14.86 5.74
C LYS A 70 6.44 13.69 5.25
N GLY A 71 5.79 12.61 4.81
CA GLY A 71 6.46 11.32 4.59
C GLY A 71 6.69 10.60 5.91
N LYS A 72 6.15 9.38 6.03
CA LYS A 72 6.26 8.59 7.27
C LYS A 72 7.26 7.47 7.15
N ILE A 73 7.38 6.84 5.99
CA ILE A 73 8.40 5.81 5.74
C ILE A 73 9.70 6.53 5.40
N ILE A 74 10.75 6.22 6.16
CA ILE A 74 12.08 6.78 5.93
C ILE A 74 13.09 5.73 5.51
N GLY A 75 12.82 4.44 5.69
CA GLY A 75 13.76 3.42 5.25
C GLY A 75 13.23 2.00 5.32
N ILE A 76 14.06 1.06 4.87
CA ILE A 76 13.80 -0.39 4.92
C ILE A 76 14.93 -1.08 5.70
N HIS A 77 14.57 -1.84 6.73
CA HIS A 77 15.52 -2.63 7.53
C HIS A 77 16.30 -3.60 6.64
N ASN A 78 17.63 -3.62 6.79
CA ASN A 78 18.51 -4.49 6.01
C ASN A 78 19.48 -5.31 6.86
N ALA A 79 19.89 -4.83 8.03
CA ALA A 79 20.91 -5.48 8.86
C ALA A 79 20.77 -5.10 10.34
N GLY A 80 21.35 -5.89 11.23
CA GLY A 80 21.50 -5.51 12.63
C GLY A 80 22.62 -6.23 13.35
N ARG A 81 23.05 -5.66 14.47
CA ARG A 81 24.04 -6.20 15.40
C ARG A 81 23.35 -6.60 16.68
N VAL A 82 22.97 -7.87 16.77
CA VAL A 82 22.23 -8.44 17.91
C VAL A 82 22.93 -8.16 19.24
N LYS A 83 24.26 -8.31 19.30
CA LYS A 83 25.06 -8.08 20.51
C LYS A 83 25.06 -6.62 20.98
N GLU A 84 24.89 -5.67 20.07
CA GLU A 84 24.92 -4.24 20.35
C GLU A 84 23.51 -3.63 20.43
N ASN A 85 22.46 -4.42 20.14
CA ASN A 85 21.08 -3.98 20.04
C ASN A 85 20.87 -2.85 19.02
N ILE A 86 21.57 -2.91 17.89
CA ILE A 86 21.51 -1.89 16.83
C ILE A 86 20.92 -2.50 15.56
N GLY A 87 19.85 -1.90 15.04
CA GLY A 87 19.34 -2.12 13.70
C GLY A 87 19.82 -1.07 12.72
N PHE A 88 19.86 -1.45 11.44
CA PHE A 88 20.17 -0.59 10.31
C PHE A 88 19.04 -0.66 9.28
N ALA A 89 18.72 0.47 8.68
CA ALA A 89 17.79 0.58 7.56
C ALA A 89 18.37 1.43 6.45
N GLN A 90 18.23 0.97 5.21
CA GLN A 90 18.55 1.78 4.04
C GLN A 90 17.59 2.97 3.99
N SER A 91 18.11 4.19 3.82
CA SER A 91 17.28 5.37 3.61
C SER A 91 16.50 5.25 2.31
N ILE A 92 15.24 5.67 2.34
CA ILE A 92 14.37 5.77 1.18
C ILE A 92 13.74 7.14 1.17
N THR A 93 13.87 7.83 0.04
CA THR A 93 13.22 9.11 -0.20
C THR A 93 12.09 8.98 -1.21
N LYS A 94 11.25 10.02 -1.28
CA LYS A 94 10.17 10.08 -2.27
C LYS A 94 10.72 10.06 -3.68
N GLU A 95 11.82 10.76 -3.92
CA GLU A 95 12.49 10.88 -5.21
C GLU A 95 13.00 9.52 -5.69
N MET A 96 13.56 8.71 -4.79
CA MET A 96 13.98 7.33 -5.09
C MET A 96 12.79 6.46 -5.51
N LEU A 97 11.65 6.60 -4.81
CA LEU A 97 10.43 5.87 -5.18
C LEU A 97 9.85 6.36 -6.51
N GLU A 98 9.83 7.67 -6.75
CA GLU A 98 9.34 8.24 -8.01
C GLU A 98 10.21 7.82 -9.20
N GLU A 99 11.53 7.81 -9.05
CA GLU A 99 12.46 7.30 -10.06
C GLU A 99 12.25 5.80 -10.30
N ALA A 100 12.13 5.02 -9.23
CA ALA A 100 11.85 3.58 -9.36
C ALA A 100 10.50 3.34 -10.06
N ILE A 101 9.43 4.06 -9.68
CA ILE A 101 8.10 3.95 -10.29
C ILE A 101 8.15 4.25 -11.79
N LYS A 102 8.94 5.24 -12.24
CA LYS A 102 9.11 5.53 -13.67
C LYS A 102 9.69 4.36 -14.47
N THR A 103 10.42 3.45 -13.82
CA THR A 103 10.96 2.25 -14.49
C THR A 103 9.94 1.10 -14.56
N PHE A 104 8.81 1.21 -13.86
CA PHE A 104 7.71 0.25 -13.96
C PHE A 104 6.63 0.77 -14.91
N ASP A 105 6.41 0.05 -16.01
CA ASP A 105 5.41 0.38 -17.06
C ASP A 105 3.93 0.34 -16.58
N GLN A 106 3.67 -0.05 -15.33
CA GLN A 106 2.32 -0.33 -14.84
C GLN A 106 2.04 0.34 -13.49
N GLN A 107 1.20 1.38 -13.53
CA GLN A 107 0.47 1.83 -12.35
C GLN A 107 -0.69 0.86 -12.10
N SER A 108 -0.50 -0.09 -11.18
CA SER A 108 -1.53 -1.07 -10.83
C SER A 108 -2.73 -0.39 -10.17
N VAL A 109 -3.91 -0.51 -10.78
CA VAL A 109 -5.18 -0.12 -10.16
C VAL A 109 -5.61 -1.26 -9.25
N MET A 110 -5.85 -0.96 -7.97
CA MET A 110 -6.35 -1.94 -7.02
C MET A 110 -7.83 -2.24 -7.29
N ALA A 111 -8.16 -3.51 -7.54
CA ALA A 111 -9.53 -3.99 -7.61
C ALA A 111 -9.79 -4.92 -6.41
N ASP A 112 -10.69 -4.52 -5.52
CA ASP A 112 -11.21 -5.41 -4.48
C ASP A 112 -12.29 -6.31 -5.09
N MET A 113 -12.05 -7.62 -5.09
CA MET A 113 -13.01 -8.62 -5.55
C MET A 113 -13.62 -9.34 -4.35
N GLN A 114 -14.81 -8.89 -3.93
CA GLN A 114 -15.55 -9.50 -2.85
C GLN A 114 -16.10 -10.88 -3.27
N GLY A 115 -15.49 -11.98 -2.87
CA GLY A 115 -15.97 -13.34 -3.17
C GLY A 115 -15.39 -14.38 -2.21
N ASP A 116 -15.99 -15.58 -2.10
CA ASP A 116 -15.44 -16.70 -1.30
C ASP A 116 -14.35 -17.39 -2.10
N PHE A 117 -13.41 -16.59 -2.64
CA PHE A 117 -12.22 -17.10 -3.25
C PHE A 117 -11.30 -17.60 -2.14
N LYS A 118 -11.60 -18.78 -1.60
CA LYS A 118 -10.57 -19.69 -1.12
C LYS A 118 -9.86 -20.24 -2.36
N ALA A 119 -9.10 -19.39 -3.04
CA ALA A 119 -8.35 -19.79 -4.22
C ALA A 119 -6.89 -19.50 -3.96
N ASN A 120 -6.08 -20.53 -4.15
CA ASN A 120 -4.62 -20.44 -4.24
C ASN A 120 -4.26 -19.21 -5.08
N LEU A 121 -3.47 -18.31 -4.48
CA LEU A 121 -3.22 -16.93 -4.92
C LEU A 121 -2.28 -16.82 -6.12
N ASP A 122 -2.23 -17.83 -7.00
CA ASP A 122 -1.23 -17.84 -8.07
C ASP A 122 -1.74 -17.08 -9.31
N GLU A 123 -3.05 -17.05 -9.57
CA GLU A 123 -3.63 -16.40 -10.75
C GLU A 123 -4.91 -15.62 -10.44
N SER A 124 -4.98 -14.38 -10.93
CA SER A 124 -6.19 -13.56 -10.82
C SER A 124 -7.25 -13.98 -11.85
N PRO A 125 -8.55 -14.05 -11.47
CA PRO A 125 -9.63 -14.31 -12.43
C PRO A 125 -9.89 -13.11 -13.37
N LEU A 126 -9.21 -11.98 -13.19
CA LEU A 126 -9.36 -10.77 -13.98
C LEU A 126 -8.12 -10.51 -14.85
N PRO A 127 -8.29 -10.10 -16.12
CA PRO A 127 -7.16 -9.76 -16.99
C PRO A 127 -6.40 -8.54 -16.45
N ASN A 128 -5.10 -8.45 -16.73
CA ASN A 128 -4.24 -7.32 -16.32
C ASN A 128 -4.23 -7.04 -14.81
N THR A 129 -4.34 -8.08 -13.97
CA THR A 129 -4.28 -7.93 -12.52
C THR A 129 -3.39 -8.99 -11.89
N ILE A 130 -2.76 -8.63 -10.77
CA ILE A 130 -1.97 -9.55 -9.93
C ILE A 130 -2.62 -9.64 -8.54
N PRO A 131 -2.74 -10.84 -7.95
CA PRO A 131 -3.25 -10.98 -6.60
C PRO A 131 -2.23 -10.44 -5.58
N LEU A 132 -2.64 -9.48 -4.74
CA LEU A 132 -1.77 -8.89 -3.70
C LEU A 132 -2.02 -9.47 -2.30
N GLY A 133 -3.18 -10.08 -2.07
CA GLY A 133 -3.55 -10.66 -0.78
C GLY A 133 -5.06 -10.69 -0.55
N VAL A 134 -5.44 -11.07 0.67
CA VAL A 134 -6.84 -11.18 1.09
C VAL A 134 -7.10 -10.21 2.24
N VAL A 135 -8.21 -9.47 2.16
CA VAL A 135 -8.65 -8.53 3.21
C VAL A 135 -9.89 -9.05 3.94
N GLN A 136 -10.13 -8.56 5.15
CA GLN A 136 -11.34 -8.89 5.91
C GLN A 136 -12.59 -8.40 5.19
N ARG A 137 -13.60 -9.27 5.09
CA ARG A 137 -14.89 -8.91 4.51
C ARG A 137 -15.61 -7.83 5.32
N VAL A 138 -16.15 -6.85 4.61
CA VAL A 138 -17.08 -5.86 5.15
C VAL A 138 -18.51 -6.35 4.94
N ASN A 139 -19.36 -6.17 5.95
CA ASN A 139 -20.79 -6.49 5.82
C ASN A 139 -21.46 -5.45 4.91
N SER A 140 -21.96 -5.91 3.77
CA SER A 140 -22.67 -5.08 2.79
C SER A 140 -24.19 -5.31 2.87
N PRO A 141 -25.03 -4.27 2.78
CA PRO A 141 -26.49 -4.41 2.77
C PRO A 141 -26.95 -5.28 1.59
N VAL A 142 -27.75 -6.30 1.86
CA VAL A 142 -28.30 -7.22 0.83
C VAL A 142 -29.68 -6.80 0.32
N HIS A 143 -30.31 -5.81 0.96
CA HIS A 143 -31.62 -5.27 0.62
C HIS A 143 -31.54 -3.79 0.27
N THR A 144 -32.32 -3.36 -0.71
CA THR A 144 -32.39 -1.95 -1.10
C THR A 144 -33.26 -1.18 -0.11
N SER A 145 -32.85 0.06 0.20
CA SER A 145 -33.70 1.02 0.91
C SER A 145 -34.69 1.74 -0.01
N LEU A 146 -34.58 1.55 -1.34
CA LEU A 146 -35.48 2.15 -2.31
C LEU A 146 -36.86 1.48 -2.25
N SER A 147 -37.88 2.27 -1.98
CA SER A 147 -39.28 1.87 -2.00
C SER A 147 -40.05 2.57 -3.12
N LYS A 148 -41.22 2.04 -3.48
CA LYS A 148 -42.09 2.66 -4.48
C LYS A 148 -42.69 3.95 -3.90
N SER A 149 -42.60 5.06 -4.63
CA SER A 149 -43.24 6.31 -4.25
C SER A 149 -44.73 6.33 -4.64
N LEU A 150 -45.46 7.36 -4.20
CA LEU A 150 -46.86 7.58 -4.60
C LEU A 150 -47.04 7.79 -6.11
N LEU A 151 -45.98 8.22 -6.82
CA LEU A 151 -45.98 8.44 -8.27
C LEU A 151 -45.49 7.20 -9.05
N TYR A 152 -45.27 6.08 -8.37
CA TYR A 152 -44.78 4.86 -9.02
C TYR A 152 -45.80 4.35 -10.06
N GLY A 153 -45.38 4.31 -11.33
CA GLY A 153 -46.24 3.92 -12.45
C GLY A 153 -46.96 5.08 -13.15
N ALA A 154 -46.91 6.31 -12.62
CA ALA A 154 -47.44 7.49 -13.30
C ALA A 154 -46.65 7.85 -14.58
N PHE A 155 -45.38 7.42 -14.64
CA PHE A 155 -44.51 7.57 -15.79
C PHE A 155 -43.91 6.22 -16.19
N PRO A 156 -43.49 6.03 -17.47
CA PRO A 156 -42.83 4.82 -17.91
C PRO A 156 -41.58 4.51 -17.07
N ILE A 157 -41.54 3.32 -16.46
CA ILE A 157 -40.46 2.89 -15.58
C ILE A 157 -39.28 2.41 -16.44
N LYS A 158 -38.13 3.09 -16.34
CA LYS A 158 -36.92 2.77 -17.13
C LYS A 158 -35.80 2.10 -16.33
N LYS A 159 -35.88 2.14 -15.00
CA LYS A 159 -34.82 1.68 -14.09
C LYS A 159 -35.42 0.93 -12.91
N ALA A 160 -34.64 0.02 -12.34
CA ALA A 160 -34.96 -0.71 -11.12
C ALA A 160 -33.80 -0.56 -10.12
N PRO A 161 -34.02 -0.82 -8.81
CA PRO A 161 -32.94 -0.89 -7.85
C PRO A 161 -31.83 -1.86 -8.30
N ALA A 162 -30.58 -1.52 -7.98
CA ALA A 162 -29.44 -2.38 -8.29
C ALA A 162 -29.55 -3.72 -7.53
N LYS A 163 -29.04 -4.81 -8.14
CA LYS A 163 -28.86 -6.08 -7.43
C LYS A 163 -27.73 -5.92 -6.42
N LEU A 164 -28.05 -6.05 -5.13
CA LEU A 164 -27.10 -5.86 -4.03
C LEU A 164 -26.45 -7.16 -3.55
N THR A 165 -27.08 -8.30 -3.84
CA THR A 165 -26.50 -9.62 -3.56
C THR A 165 -25.53 -9.97 -4.68
N PRO A 166 -24.24 -10.17 -4.39
CA PRO A 166 -23.25 -10.47 -5.42
C PRO A 166 -23.43 -11.90 -5.94
N SER A 167 -23.48 -12.05 -7.27
CA SER A 167 -23.27 -13.33 -7.95
C SER A 167 -21.87 -13.37 -8.55
N ALA A 168 -21.30 -14.56 -8.78
CA ALA A 168 -19.98 -14.71 -9.39
C ALA A 168 -19.85 -13.92 -10.70
N GLU A 169 -20.87 -13.99 -11.56
CA GLU A 169 -20.94 -13.23 -12.81
C GLU A 169 -20.93 -11.70 -12.58
N LEU A 170 -21.68 -11.22 -11.59
CA LEU A 170 -21.76 -9.79 -11.27
C LEU A 170 -20.45 -9.26 -10.69
N LEU A 171 -19.74 -10.08 -9.90
CA LEU A 171 -18.42 -9.77 -9.36
C LEU A 171 -17.36 -9.66 -10.46
N VAL A 172 -17.30 -10.64 -11.37
CA VAL A 172 -16.39 -10.58 -12.53
C VAL A 172 -16.71 -9.36 -13.40
N LYS A 173 -17.99 -9.11 -13.69
CA LYS A 173 -18.41 -7.95 -14.48
C LYS A 173 -18.04 -6.62 -13.83
N ASN A 174 -18.11 -6.52 -12.51
CA ASN A 174 -17.67 -5.32 -11.79
C ASN A 174 -16.14 -5.20 -11.78
N GLY A 175 -15.43 -6.30 -11.57
CA GLY A 175 -13.96 -6.34 -11.63
C GLY A 175 -13.41 -5.92 -12.99
N LEU A 176 -14.05 -6.36 -14.08
CA LEU A 176 -13.67 -5.99 -15.45
C LEU A 176 -13.75 -4.49 -15.75
N LYS A 177 -14.53 -3.72 -14.97
CA LYS A 177 -14.56 -2.25 -15.10
C LYS A 177 -13.25 -1.62 -14.63
N MET A 178 -12.56 -2.28 -13.70
CA MET A 178 -11.33 -1.81 -13.08
C MET A 178 -10.08 -2.30 -13.81
N THR A 179 -10.22 -3.23 -14.76
CA THR A 179 -9.12 -3.83 -15.52
C THR A 179 -8.89 -3.18 -16.88
N ALA A 180 -9.72 -2.19 -17.22
CA ALA A 180 -9.55 -1.43 -18.45
C ALA A 180 -8.21 -0.67 -18.40
N PRO A 181 -7.43 -0.65 -19.50
CA PRO A 181 -6.20 0.13 -19.54
C PRO A 181 -6.47 1.59 -19.18
N THR A 182 -5.76 2.09 -18.18
CA THR A 182 -5.83 3.51 -17.81
C THR A 182 -5.39 4.35 -19.00
N LYS A 183 -6.28 5.20 -19.49
CA LYS A 183 -5.93 6.20 -20.50
C LYS A 183 -5.22 7.34 -19.79
N TYR A 184 -3.93 7.50 -20.04
CA TYR A 184 -3.17 8.65 -19.55
C TYR A 184 -3.60 9.90 -20.32
N LEU A 185 -3.84 10.97 -19.57
CA LEU A 185 -4.03 12.30 -20.13
C LEU A 185 -2.66 12.95 -20.32
N ASP A 186 -2.55 13.83 -21.32
CA ASP A 186 -1.36 14.64 -21.53
C ASP A 186 -1.08 15.50 -20.29
N GLU A 187 0.11 15.37 -19.72
CA GLU A 187 0.53 16.09 -18.51
C GLU A 187 0.45 17.61 -18.71
N SER A 188 0.74 18.11 -19.91
CA SER A 188 0.65 19.54 -20.21
C SER A 188 -0.79 20.06 -20.10
N LEU A 189 -1.78 19.24 -20.46
CA LEU A 189 -3.19 19.59 -20.31
C LEU A 189 -3.62 19.55 -18.84
N LEU A 190 -3.08 18.60 -18.06
CA LEU A 190 -3.35 18.51 -16.62
C LEU A 190 -2.83 19.74 -15.88
N ASP A 191 -1.61 20.19 -16.20
CA ASP A 191 -0.99 21.39 -15.61
C ASP A 191 -1.81 22.66 -15.92
N ILE A 192 -2.25 22.80 -17.18
CA ILE A 192 -3.12 23.91 -17.60
C ILE A 192 -4.46 23.88 -16.84
N CYS A 193 -5.06 22.69 -16.69
CA CYS A 193 -6.31 22.53 -15.95
C CYS A 193 -6.15 22.90 -14.47
N GLN A 194 -5.06 22.47 -13.82
CA GLN A 194 -4.78 22.81 -12.43
C GLN A 194 -4.63 24.33 -12.25
N HIS A 195 -3.79 24.96 -13.05
CA HIS A 195 -3.54 26.41 -12.95
C HIS A 195 -4.82 27.24 -13.18
N ASN A 196 -5.67 26.81 -14.13
CA ASN A 196 -6.93 27.48 -14.42
C ASN A 196 -8.00 27.32 -13.32
N ILE A 197 -7.95 26.25 -12.52
CA ILE A 197 -8.84 26.07 -11.37
C ILE A 197 -8.40 26.98 -10.22
N GLU A 198 -7.10 27.05 -9.95
CA GLU A 198 -6.54 27.87 -8.87
C GLU A 198 -6.74 29.38 -9.11
N ASN A 199 -6.73 29.83 -10.36
CA ASN A 199 -6.95 31.24 -10.72
C ASN A 199 -8.43 31.66 -10.79
N LYS A 200 -9.38 30.73 -10.58
CA LYS A 200 -10.84 31.02 -10.62
C LYS A 200 -11.50 31.15 -9.24
N THR A 201 -10.75 30.92 -8.16
CA THR A 201 -11.14 31.18 -6.76
C THR A 201 -10.53 32.46 -6.24
#